data_AF-A0A227J0W9-F1
#
_entry.id   AF-A0A227J0W9-F1
#
_cell.length_a   1.000
_cell.length_b   1.000
_cell.length_c   1.000
_cell.angle_alpha   90.00
_cell.angle_beta   90.00
_cell.angle_gamma   90.00
#
_symmetry.space_group_name_H-M   'P 1'
#
loop_
_entity.id
_entity.type
_entity.pdbx_description
1 polymer ?
#
loop_
_entity_poly.entity_id
_entity_poly.type
_entity_poly.pdbx_seq_one_letter_code
_entity_poly.pdbx_strand_id
1 'polypeptide(L)'
;MNRYAVLCLDNNPISAEQFRLELSAFSSKFDIFSVESIEEAQSALEYLEEREQTVALVIASHHAHFNGVDFLIGLDKTPHTERA
;
A
#
# COMPACT_ATOMS: atom_id res chain seq x y z
N MET A 1 -11.55 10.70 7.34
CA MET A 1 -10.98 10.04 6.16
C MET A 1 -10.04 11.02 5.52
N ASN A 2 -8.80 10.58 5.31
CA ASN A 2 -7.72 11.45 4.88
C ASN A 2 -7.66 11.55 3.36
N ARG A 3 -7.06 12.64 2.85
CA ARG A 3 -6.84 12.79 1.40
C ARG A 3 -5.81 11.80 0.86
N TYR A 4 -4.90 11.36 1.72
CA TYR A 4 -3.79 10.50 1.36
C TYR A 4 -3.89 9.14 2.05
N ALA A 5 -3.43 8.10 1.36
CA ALA A 5 -3.34 6.74 1.89
C ALA A 5 -1.90 6.21 1.86
N VAL A 6 -1.58 5.32 2.78
CA VAL A 6 -0.38 4.47 2.74
C VAL A 6 -0.83 3.03 2.60
N LEU A 7 -0.31 2.32 1.61
CA LEU A 7 -0.59 0.91 1.37
C LEU A 7 0.62 0.06 1.76
N CYS A 8 0.44 -0.84 2.73
CA CYS A 8 1.44 -1.79 3.18
C CYS A 8 1.05 -3.18 2.68
N LEU A 9 1.86 -3.73 1.78
CA LEU A 9 1.73 -5.06 1.23
C LEU A 9 2.76 -5.98 1.89
N ASP A 10 2.30 -6.78 2.85
CA ASP A 10 3.14 -7.72 3.58
C ASP A 10 2.31 -8.88 4.13
N ASN A 11 2.69 -10.11 3.81
CA ASN A 11 2.02 -11.32 4.28
C ASN A 11 2.60 -11.86 5.60
N ASN A 12 3.66 -11.23 6.13
CA ASN A 12 4.23 -11.60 7.41
C ASN A 12 3.55 -10.77 8.51
N PRO A 13 2.77 -11.42 9.41
CA PRO A 13 1.97 -10.72 10.39
C PRO A 13 2.81 -9.95 11.42
N ILE A 14 4.06 -10.38 11.66
CA ILE A 14 4.95 -9.72 12.63
C ILE A 14 5.44 -8.38 12.07
N SER A 15 5.93 -8.37 10.83
CA SER A 15 6.39 -7.14 10.18
C SER A 15 5.23 -6.21 9.84
N ALA A 16 4.09 -6.74 9.41
CA ALA A 16 2.88 -5.96 9.17
C ALA A 16 2.42 -5.21 10.43
N GLU A 17 2.42 -5.87 11.60
CA GLU A 17 2.07 -5.22 12.87
C GLU A 17 3.09 -4.15 13.26
N GLN A 18 4.38 -4.41 13.05
CA GLN A 18 5.42 -3.43 13.31
C GLN A 18 5.25 -2.18 12.44
N PHE A 19 5.00 -2.32 11.15
CA PHE A 19 4.70 -1.19 10.27
C PHE A 19 3.45 -0.43 10.72
N ARG A 20 2.41 -1.14 11.15
CA ARG A 20 1.19 -0.51 11.67
C ARG A 20 1.48 0.39 12.89
N LEU A 21 2.30 -0.10 13.83
CA LEU A 21 2.69 0.65 15.01
C LEU A 21 3.54 1.88 14.66
N GLU A 22 4.54 1.71 13.79
CA GLU A 22 5.41 2.81 13.35
C GLU A 22 4.64 3.87 12.57
N LEU A 23 3.73 3.44 11.69
CA LEU A 23 2.92 4.35 10.88
C LEU A 23 1.75 4.97 11.65
N SER A 24 1.38 4.44 12.81
CA SER A 24 0.27 4.95 13.63
C SER A 24 0.42 6.44 13.96
N ALA A 25 1.65 6.94 14.09
CA ALA A 25 1.95 8.36 14.30
C ALA A 25 1.43 9.27 13.16
N PHE A 26 1.28 8.71 11.95
CA PHE A 26 0.82 9.41 10.76
C PHE A 26 -0.68 9.24 10.48
N SER A 27 -1.40 8.45 11.29
CA SER A 27 -2.85 8.17 11.12
C SER A 27 -3.75 9.41 11.11
N SER A 28 -3.26 10.53 11.67
CA SER A 28 -3.95 11.82 11.62
C SER A 28 -3.99 12.48 10.24
N LYS A 29 -3.12 12.05 9.31
CA LYS A 29 -2.98 12.63 7.96
C LYS A 29 -3.11 11.60 6.84
N PHE A 30 -2.93 10.32 7.16
CA PHE A 30 -2.98 9.23 6.21
C PHE A 30 -3.90 8.14 6.71
N ASP A 31 -4.69 7.58 5.81
CA ASP A 31 -5.35 6.30 6.09
C ASP A 31 -4.36 5.18 5.76
N ILE A 32 -4.16 4.25 6.68
CA ILE A 32 -3.16 3.19 6.57
C ILE A 32 -3.87 1.88 6.24
N PHE A 33 -3.54 1.30 5.09
CA PHE A 33 -4.06 0.03 4.61
C PHE A 33 -2.97 -1.03 4.73
N SER A 34 -3.29 -2.16 5.36
CA SER A 34 -2.42 -3.32 5.43
C SER A 34 -3.11 -4.48 4.71
N VAL A 35 -2.43 -5.04 3.72
CA VAL A 35 -2.93 -6.12 2.86
C VAL A 35 -1.87 -7.21 2.78
N GLU A 36 -2.32 -8.46 2.67
CA GLU A 36 -1.46 -9.65 2.79
C GLU A 36 -1.24 -10.34 1.43
N SER A 37 -1.94 -9.91 0.39
CA SER A 37 -1.82 -10.47 -0.96
C SER A 37 -1.81 -9.40 -2.05
N ILE A 38 -1.29 -9.76 -3.23
CA ILE A 38 -1.25 -8.86 -4.39
C ILE A 38 -2.68 -8.54 -4.84
N GLU A 39 -3.57 -9.53 -4.78
CA GLU A 39 -4.98 -9.40 -5.11
C GLU A 39 -5.67 -8.39 -4.18
N GLU A 40 -5.44 -8.49 -2.87
CA GLU A 40 -5.94 -7.50 -1.91
C GLU A 40 -5.36 -6.11 -2.13
N ALA A 41 -4.08 -6.02 -2.50
CA ALA A 41 -3.45 -4.74 -2.82
C ALA A 41 -4.09 -4.08 -4.05
N GLN A 42 -4.40 -4.85 -5.09
CA GLN A 42 -5.10 -4.37 -6.27
C GLN A 42 -6.51 -3.89 -5.92
N SER A 43 -7.28 -4.69 -5.18
CA SER A 43 -8.62 -4.28 -4.72
C SER A 43 -8.57 -3.03 -3.82
N ALA A 44 -7.55 -2.89 -2.99
CA ALA A 44 -7.36 -1.69 -2.17
C ALA A 44 -7.04 -0.45 -3.02
N LEU A 45 -6.25 -0.59 -4.08
CA LEU A 45 -5.96 0.50 -5.01
C LEU A 45 -7.21 0.95 -5.77
N GLU A 46 -7.99 0.01 -6.30
CA GLU A 46 -9.27 0.30 -6.96
C GLU A 46 -10.24 1.02 -6.00
N TYR A 47 -10.36 0.54 -4.77
CA TYR A 47 -11.18 1.17 -3.72
C TYR A 47 -10.73 2.60 -3.41
N LEU A 48 -9.41 2.85 -3.37
CA LEU A 48 -8.86 4.18 -3.11
C LEU A 48 -9.09 5.13 -4.29
N GLU A 49 -8.97 4.62 -5.51
CA GLU A 49 -9.26 5.37 -6.75
C GLU A 49 -10.74 5.78 -6.83
N GLU A 50 -11.67 4.85 -6.58
CA GLU A 50 -13.11 5.11 -6.56
C GLU A 50 -13.52 6.21 -5.56
N ARG A 51 -12.68 6.42 -4.52
CA ARG A 51 -12.89 7.43 -3.47
C ARG A 51 -12.10 8.71 -3.71
N GLU A 52 -11.44 8.84 -4.85
CA GLU A 52 -10.54 9.95 -5.20
C GLU A 52 -9.43 10.18 -4.14
N GLN A 53 -9.00 9.12 -3.46
CA GLN A 53 -7.98 9.16 -2.42
C GLN A 53 -6.62 8.85 -3.02
N THR A 54 -5.63 9.73 -2.80
CA THR A 54 -4.30 9.57 -3.39
C THR A 54 -3.43 8.64 -2.55
N VAL A 55 -2.89 7.58 -3.14
CA VAL A 55 -1.88 6.74 -2.48
C VAL A 55 -0.55 7.49 -2.48
N ALA A 56 -0.11 7.92 -1.30
CA ALA A 56 1.12 8.70 -1.13
C ALA A 56 2.37 7.84 -0.97
N LEU A 57 2.20 6.61 -0.48
CA LEU A 57 3.30 5.67 -0.25
C LEU A 57 2.79 4.23 -0.38
N VAL A 58 3.57 3.40 -1.06
CA VAL A 58 3.40 1.95 -1.10
C VAL A 58 4.64 1.31 -0.50
N ILE A 59 4.45 0.45 0.50
CA ILE A 59 5.51 -0.36 1.12
C ILE A 59 5.20 -1.80 0.76
N ALA A 60 6.06 -2.44 -0.02
CA ALA A 60 5.90 -3.85 -0.38
C ALA A 60 7.07 -4.66 0.20
N SER A 61 6.76 -5.71 0.96
CA SER A 61 7.77 -6.67 1.40
C SER A 61 8.18 -7.58 0.24
N HIS A 62 9.41 -8.10 0.29
CA HIS A 62 9.90 -9.09 -0.67
C HIS A 62 10.58 -10.23 0.09
N HIS A 63 10.16 -11.46 -0.19
CA HIS A 63 10.82 -12.66 0.29
C HIS A 63 10.56 -13.84 -0.67
N ALA A 64 11.17 -14.99 -0.42
CA ALA A 64 11.21 -16.13 -1.36
C ALA A 64 9.85 -16.63 -1.88
N HIS A 65 8.74 -16.33 -1.19
CA HIS A 65 7.39 -16.73 -1.54
C HIS A 65 6.47 -15.55 -1.90
N PHE A 66 7.01 -14.33 -1.91
CA PHE A 66 6.23 -13.12 -2.13
C PHE A 66 7.07 -12.07 -2.86
N ASN A 67 6.70 -11.81 -4.12
CA ASN A 67 7.43 -10.87 -4.95
C ASN A 67 6.76 -9.49 -4.97
N GLY A 68 6.89 -8.74 -3.87
CA GLY A 68 6.43 -7.35 -3.82
C GLY A 68 7.11 -6.42 -4.83
N VAL A 69 8.27 -6.80 -5.38
CA VAL A 69 8.97 -6.01 -6.41
C VAL A 69 8.17 -6.03 -7.73
N ASP A 70 7.63 -7.18 -8.14
CA ASP A 70 6.80 -7.26 -9.34
C ASP A 70 5.54 -6.41 -9.21
N PHE A 71 4.96 -6.36 -8.00
CA PHE A 71 3.84 -5.48 -7.70
C PHE A 71 4.22 -3.99 -7.86
N LEU A 72 5.36 -3.57 -7.30
CA LEU A 72 5.84 -2.19 -7.44
C LEU A 72 6.15 -1.82 -8.90
N ILE A 73 6.73 -2.75 -9.68
CA ILE A 73 6.95 -2.55 -11.12
C ILE A 73 5.62 -2.44 -11.86
N GLY A 74 4.62 -3.24 -11.49
CA GLY A 74 3.27 -3.16 -12.04
C GLY A 74 2.64 -1.80 -11.76
N LEU A 75 2.73 -1.32 -10.52
CA LEU A 75 2.23 -0.02 -10.09
C LEU A 75 2.83 1.12 -10.93
N ASP A 76 4.14 1.09 -11.16
CA ASP A 76 4.87 2.09 -11.96
C ASP A 76 4.42 2.13 -13.44
N LYS A 77 3.93 1.01 -13.97
CA LYS A 77 3.40 0.91 -15.34
C LYS A 77 1.92 1.25 -15.44
N THR A 78 1.27 1.55 -14.32
CA THR A 78 -0.14 1.97 -14.26
C THR A 78 -0.17 3.50 -14.31
N PRO A 79 -1.14 4.17 -14.97
CA PRO A 79 -1.11 5.63 -15.20
C PRO A 79 -1.10 6.52 -13.94
N HIS A 80 -1.15 5.92 -12.75
CA HIS A 80 -1.15 6.61 -11.46
C HIS A 80 0.22 7.16 -11.03
N THR A 81 1.33 6.80 -11.70
CA THR A 81 2.70 7.25 -11.37
C THR A 81 3.29 8.28 -12.33
N GLU A 82 2.63 8.58 -13.45
CA GLU A 82 3.17 9.48 -14.50
C GLU A 82 3.06 10.99 -14.20
N ARG A 83 2.50 11.41 -13.05
CA ARG A 83 2.31 12.83 -12.73
C ARG A 83 2.88 13.19 -11.36
N ALA A 84 4.21 13.13 -11.25
CA ALA A 84 4.98 13.88 -10.27
C ALA A 84 5.50 15.19 -10.88
#